data_AF-U1N253-F1
#
_entry.id   AF-U1N253-F1
#
_cell.length_a   1.000
_cell.length_b   1.000
_cell.length_c   1.000
_cell.angle_alpha   90.00
_cell.angle_beta   90.00
_cell.angle_gamma   90.00
#
_symmetry.space_group_name_H-M   'P 1'
#
loop_
_entity.id
_entity.type
_entity.pdbx_description
1 polymer ?
#
loop_
_entity_poly.entity_id
_entity_poly.type
_entity_poly.pdbx_seq_one_letter_code
_entity_poly.pdbx_strand_id
1 'polypeptide(L)'
;MDIQSQVLNAVLKNYGMKNKNLYSSIEGVSTEEFENELKRLEIFQHKSRDKFVMTLENLTETMLFENREKSESNVFPDLIAEAWNKSNNLPITSDIAITALQTTNLNFPNARKAFLYLCEGELQDYKVFNNKPKMFVELLLKLLISISSKKQMHTIKQEVEEVMPLLFDNIDTSEVAAIIKRTDLTFKMGPSYPKMVTFKKEVGLDNLVFANGIKAILADALNERDVSGALITLKEKLEDLKDGNAPKEVSLNQIDVPIESETQNTENVEVFPETEASATDEMTLQEQPEATANGEDVLTSLETALLSVQTAIKQVTPLLEDHDSKSTLEPSYKLAIAEEEINRLNVALEQEKEKAEKMEEAIYTKLFKAIGGESSDYLLSDLMVESQGERPEKVQLSQWRLESLFDKLEFEIGLEKHSNNHELGEVFTVSKTDLIKDYHIDSPVESQDSMIQVKLMKYGWTLNGKIIIRPLIIELKGEL
;
A
#
# COMPACT_ATOMS: atom_id res chain seq x y z
N MET A 1 -28.62 4.57 8.50
CA MET A 1 -28.11 4.69 7.13
C MET A 1 -29.07 3.97 6.21
N ASP A 2 -29.63 4.63 5.19
CA ASP A 2 -30.58 3.99 4.27
C ASP A 2 -29.91 2.88 3.43
N ILE A 3 -30.73 1.98 2.89
CA ILE A 3 -30.23 0.81 2.15
C ILE A 3 -29.47 1.19 0.88
N GLN A 4 -29.90 2.24 0.18
CA GLN A 4 -29.21 2.76 -1.01
C GLN A 4 -27.77 3.11 -0.68
N SER A 5 -27.57 3.90 0.38
CA SER A 5 -26.26 4.36 0.80
C SER A 5 -25.39 3.19 1.26
N GLN A 6 -25.97 2.20 1.94
CA GLN A 6 -25.25 0.99 2.34
C GLN A 6 -24.76 0.20 1.13
N VAL A 7 -25.63 0.00 0.13
CA VAL A 7 -25.29 -0.69 -1.13
C VAL A 7 -24.23 0.06 -1.93
N LEU A 8 -24.35 1.38 -2.07
CA LEU A 8 -23.35 2.19 -2.76
C LEU A 8 -21.99 2.16 -2.05
N ASN A 9 -21.97 2.24 -0.72
CA ASN A 9 -20.74 2.09 0.06
C ASN A 9 -20.11 0.70 -0.10
N ALA A 10 -20.91 -0.36 -0.12
CA ALA A 10 -20.41 -1.71 -0.38
C ALA A 10 -19.81 -1.84 -1.79
N VAL A 11 -20.44 -1.23 -2.79
CA VAL A 11 -19.95 -1.22 -4.17
C VAL A 11 -18.62 -0.48 -4.29
N LEU A 12 -18.45 0.65 -3.61
CA LEU A 12 -17.18 1.39 -3.59
C LEU A 12 -16.08 0.64 -2.84
N LYS A 13 -16.37 0.15 -1.62
CA LYS A 13 -15.38 -0.54 -0.77
C LYS A 13 -14.91 -1.88 -1.33
N ASN A 14 -15.76 -2.56 -2.09
CA ASN A 14 -15.46 -3.84 -2.72
C ASN A 14 -15.43 -3.73 -4.24
N TYR A 15 -14.99 -2.58 -4.75
CA TYR A 15 -14.77 -2.36 -6.16
C TYR A 15 -13.90 -3.50 -6.73
N GLY A 16 -14.22 -3.92 -7.97
CA GLY A 16 -13.54 -5.04 -8.64
C GLY A 16 -13.96 -6.45 -8.21
N MET A 17 -14.73 -6.62 -7.13
CA MET A 17 -15.17 -7.93 -6.66
C MET A 17 -16.43 -8.46 -7.37
N LYS A 18 -16.55 -9.79 -7.44
CA LYS A 18 -17.75 -10.47 -7.95
C LYS A 18 -18.94 -10.27 -7.00
N ASN A 19 -20.16 -10.33 -7.55
CA ASN A 19 -21.42 -10.18 -6.81
C ASN A 19 -21.49 -11.00 -5.51
N LYS A 20 -20.99 -12.24 -5.52
CA LYS A 20 -20.99 -13.12 -4.35
C LYS A 20 -20.26 -12.52 -3.13
N ASN A 21 -19.21 -11.73 -3.36
CA ASN A 21 -18.44 -11.07 -2.30
C ASN A 21 -19.10 -9.76 -1.85
N LEU A 22 -19.84 -9.09 -2.74
CA LEU A 22 -20.63 -7.91 -2.40
C LEU A 22 -21.76 -8.27 -1.42
N TYR A 23 -22.44 -9.39 -1.64
CA TYR A 23 -23.56 -9.82 -0.80
C TYR A 23 -23.15 -10.15 0.65
N SER A 24 -21.91 -10.60 0.86
CA SER A 24 -21.37 -10.86 2.21
C SER A 24 -20.82 -9.60 2.90
N SER A 25 -20.83 -8.44 2.25
CA SER A 25 -20.16 -7.24 2.75
C SER A 25 -21.01 -6.32 3.61
N ILE A 26 -22.33 -6.54 3.67
CA ILE A 26 -23.26 -5.76 4.49
C ILE A 26 -23.94 -6.67 5.51
N GLU A 27 -23.76 -6.38 6.79
CA GLU A 27 -24.46 -7.07 7.87
C GLU A 27 -25.92 -6.61 7.93
N GLY A 28 -26.85 -7.56 8.04
CA GLY A 28 -28.28 -7.28 8.28
C GLY A 28 -29.12 -6.96 7.04
N VAL A 29 -28.55 -6.96 5.84
CA VAL A 29 -29.32 -6.86 4.57
C VAL A 29 -29.38 -8.24 3.90
N SER A 30 -30.57 -8.68 3.52
CA SER A 30 -30.70 -9.97 2.82
C SER A 30 -30.15 -9.87 1.39
N THR A 31 -29.65 -10.99 0.84
CA THR A 31 -29.13 -11.03 -0.54
C THR A 31 -30.18 -10.55 -1.56
N GLU A 32 -31.45 -10.93 -1.37
CA GLU A 32 -32.53 -10.53 -2.26
C GLU A 32 -32.79 -9.02 -2.22
N GLU A 33 -32.78 -8.43 -1.03
CA GLU A 33 -32.96 -6.99 -0.83
C GLU A 33 -31.79 -6.20 -1.44
N PHE A 34 -30.56 -6.67 -1.25
CA PHE A 34 -29.38 -6.08 -1.88
C PHE A 34 -29.44 -6.15 -3.41
N GLU A 35 -29.85 -7.28 -3.99
CA GLU A 35 -29.99 -7.44 -5.44
C GLU A 35 -31.08 -6.54 -6.03
N ASN A 36 -32.23 -6.44 -5.34
CA ASN A 36 -33.32 -5.59 -5.77
C ASN A 36 -32.88 -4.12 -5.76
N GLU A 37 -32.11 -3.71 -4.76
CA GLU A 37 -31.56 -2.37 -4.68
C GLU A 37 -30.52 -2.10 -5.77
N LEU A 38 -29.60 -3.04 -6.04
CA LEU A 38 -28.67 -2.93 -7.17
C LEU A 38 -29.40 -2.80 -8.52
N LYS A 39 -30.49 -3.53 -8.72
CA LYS A 39 -31.31 -3.45 -9.95
C LYS A 39 -32.02 -2.09 -10.03
N ARG A 40 -32.58 -1.62 -8.91
CA ARG A 40 -33.23 -0.30 -8.81
C ARG A 40 -32.28 0.85 -9.13
N LEU A 41 -31.03 0.75 -8.67
CA LEU A 41 -29.98 1.74 -8.91
C LEU A 41 -29.27 1.57 -10.27
N GLU A 42 -29.72 0.62 -11.11
CA GLU A 42 -29.15 0.28 -12.43
C GLU A 42 -27.66 -0.13 -12.42
N ILE A 43 -27.15 -0.57 -11.27
CA ILE A 43 -25.75 -0.99 -11.04
C ILE A 43 -25.64 -2.49 -10.71
N PHE A 44 -26.65 -3.28 -11.08
CA PHE A 44 -26.60 -4.74 -10.91
C PHE A 44 -25.56 -5.42 -11.80
N GLN A 45 -25.28 -4.86 -12.97
CA GLN A 45 -24.26 -5.39 -13.87
C GLN A 45 -22.86 -4.91 -13.45
N HIS A 46 -21.87 -5.80 -13.56
CA HIS A 46 -20.47 -5.46 -13.24
C HIS A 46 -19.97 -4.24 -14.03
N LYS A 47 -20.29 -4.17 -15.33
CA LYS A 47 -19.91 -3.03 -16.18
C LYS A 47 -20.52 -1.71 -15.72
N SER A 48 -21.77 -1.72 -15.26
CA SER A 48 -22.44 -0.52 -14.74
C SER A 48 -21.81 -0.06 -13.42
N ARG A 49 -21.39 -0.99 -12.55
CA ARG A 49 -20.63 -0.65 -11.34
C ARG A 49 -19.27 -0.07 -11.67
N ASP A 50 -18.53 -0.69 -12.59
CA ASP A 50 -17.22 -0.19 -13.01
C ASP A 50 -17.35 1.24 -13.53
N LYS A 51 -18.34 1.50 -14.39
CA LYS A 51 -18.65 2.84 -14.86
C LYS A 51 -18.94 3.81 -13.71
N PHE A 52 -19.84 3.44 -12.80
CA PHE A 52 -20.17 4.27 -11.64
C PHE A 52 -18.93 4.65 -10.82
N VAL A 53 -18.10 3.67 -10.46
CA VAL A 53 -16.89 3.91 -9.64
C VAL A 53 -15.89 4.76 -10.43
N MET A 54 -15.54 4.38 -11.65
CA MET A 54 -14.56 5.12 -12.47
C MET A 54 -14.97 6.57 -12.70
N THR A 55 -16.25 6.83 -12.98
CA THR A 55 -16.76 8.21 -13.16
C THR A 55 -16.72 9.00 -11.86
N LEU A 56 -17.03 8.37 -10.72
CA LEU A 56 -17.00 9.05 -9.42
C LEU A 56 -15.57 9.36 -8.95
N GLU A 57 -14.64 8.44 -9.16
CA GLU A 57 -13.22 8.65 -8.89
C GLU A 57 -12.66 9.82 -9.73
N ASN A 58 -12.94 9.82 -11.04
CA ASN A 58 -12.53 10.90 -11.92
C ASN A 58 -13.14 12.24 -11.50
N LEU A 59 -14.44 12.27 -11.16
CA LEU A 59 -15.08 13.50 -10.67
C LEU A 59 -14.41 13.98 -9.38
N THR A 60 -14.05 13.08 -8.47
CA THR A 60 -13.37 13.43 -7.22
C THR A 60 -12.02 14.09 -7.48
N GLU A 61 -11.24 13.52 -8.40
CA GLU A 61 -9.96 14.07 -8.88
C GLU A 61 -10.14 15.45 -9.53
N THR A 62 -11.14 15.60 -10.41
CA THR A 62 -11.49 16.89 -11.05
C THR A 62 -11.89 17.94 -10.03
N MET A 63 -12.80 17.60 -9.12
CA MET A 63 -13.29 18.52 -8.09
C MET A 63 -12.17 18.99 -7.17
N LEU A 64 -11.23 18.11 -6.84
CA LEU A 64 -10.05 18.47 -6.06
C LEU A 64 -9.17 19.49 -6.79
N PHE A 65 -8.92 19.25 -8.08
CA PHE A 65 -8.10 20.14 -8.90
C PHE A 65 -8.76 21.51 -9.12
N GLU A 66 -10.08 21.57 -9.30
CA GLU A 66 -10.83 22.80 -9.53
C GLU A 66 -11.10 23.61 -8.24
N ASN A 67 -11.18 22.95 -7.08
CA ASN A 67 -11.55 23.57 -5.80
C ASN A 67 -10.42 23.50 -4.78
N ARG A 68 -9.18 23.79 -5.21
CA ARG A 68 -7.95 23.66 -4.40
C ARG A 68 -8.03 24.31 -3.03
N GLU A 69 -8.56 25.53 -2.97
CA GLU A 69 -8.69 26.32 -1.73
C GLU A 69 -9.67 25.70 -0.71
N LYS A 70 -10.63 24.90 -1.19
CA LYS A 70 -11.66 24.26 -0.35
C LYS A 70 -11.34 22.80 -0.06
N SER A 71 -10.22 22.28 -0.60
CA SER A 71 -9.84 20.88 -0.49
C SER A 71 -9.55 20.43 0.94
N GLU A 72 -9.20 21.34 1.85
CA GLU A 72 -8.98 21.04 3.27
C GLU A 72 -10.25 21.21 4.13
N SER A 73 -11.33 21.74 3.54
CA SER A 73 -12.57 21.99 4.27
C SER A 73 -13.39 20.71 4.45
N ASN A 74 -14.12 20.63 5.56
CA ASN A 74 -15.12 19.59 5.81
C ASN A 74 -16.28 19.61 4.78
N VAL A 75 -16.37 20.67 3.97
CA VAL A 75 -17.40 20.87 2.94
C VAL A 75 -17.00 20.21 1.61
N PHE A 76 -15.75 19.76 1.46
CA PHE A 76 -15.28 19.19 0.20
C PHE A 76 -16.08 17.95 -0.27
N PRO A 77 -16.47 17.00 0.60
CA PRO A 77 -17.34 15.89 0.20
C PRO A 77 -18.73 16.34 -0.26
N ASP A 78 -19.28 17.42 0.32
CA ASP A 78 -20.54 18.00 -0.11
C ASP A 78 -20.43 18.57 -1.54
N LEU A 79 -19.31 19.22 -1.86
CA LEU A 79 -19.05 19.72 -3.22
C LEU A 79 -19.01 18.61 -4.26
N ILE A 80 -18.41 17.46 -3.93
CA ILE A 80 -18.38 16.28 -4.82
C ILE A 80 -19.80 15.75 -5.01
N ALA A 81 -20.56 15.59 -3.93
CA ALA A 81 -21.95 15.11 -4.00
C ALA A 81 -22.83 16.06 -4.82
N GLU A 82 -22.71 17.37 -4.63
CA GLU A 82 -23.42 18.38 -5.41
C GLU A 82 -23.05 18.32 -6.90
N ALA A 83 -21.77 18.23 -7.23
CA ALA A 83 -21.30 18.12 -8.62
C ALA A 83 -21.81 16.85 -9.29
N TRP A 84 -21.78 15.72 -8.58
CA TRP A 84 -22.29 14.45 -9.07
C TRP A 84 -23.79 14.51 -9.35
N ASN A 85 -24.57 14.99 -8.38
CA ASN A 85 -26.03 15.04 -8.43
C ASN A 85 -26.57 16.02 -9.49
N LYS A 86 -25.75 16.97 -9.96
CA LYS A 86 -26.10 17.85 -11.09
C LYS A 86 -26.03 17.14 -12.44
N SER A 87 -25.14 16.16 -12.57
CA SER A 87 -24.79 15.55 -13.86
C SER A 87 -25.21 14.08 -13.99
N ASN A 88 -25.66 13.44 -12.90
CA ASN A 88 -25.97 12.02 -12.85
C ASN A 88 -27.35 11.75 -12.24
N ASN A 89 -28.02 10.71 -12.75
CA ASN A 89 -29.36 10.30 -12.31
C ASN A 89 -29.36 9.52 -10.99
N LEU A 90 -28.24 8.89 -10.63
CA LEU A 90 -28.08 8.12 -9.40
C LEU A 90 -27.58 9.06 -8.30
N PRO A 91 -28.42 9.57 -7.39
CA PRO A 91 -27.95 10.54 -6.41
C PRO A 91 -27.02 9.89 -5.38
N ILE A 92 -26.00 10.63 -4.97
CA ILE A 92 -25.08 10.26 -3.88
C ILE A 92 -25.15 11.28 -2.75
N THR A 93 -24.83 10.83 -1.54
CA THR A 93 -24.70 11.69 -0.36
C THR A 93 -23.24 12.06 -0.11
N SER A 94 -23.01 13.01 0.80
CA SER A 94 -21.68 13.38 1.29
C SER A 94 -20.90 12.16 1.83
N ASP A 95 -21.57 11.26 2.55
CA ASP A 95 -20.96 10.03 3.06
C ASP A 95 -20.45 9.10 1.95
N ILE A 96 -21.15 9.03 0.81
CA ILE A 96 -20.70 8.25 -0.35
C ILE A 96 -19.48 8.92 -0.98
N ALA A 97 -19.46 10.26 -1.06
CA ALA A 97 -18.30 11.01 -1.54
C ALA A 97 -17.06 10.82 -0.63
N ILE A 98 -17.26 10.75 0.70
CA ILE A 98 -16.20 10.39 1.65
C ILE A 98 -15.65 8.99 1.34
N THR A 99 -16.53 8.01 1.11
CA THR A 99 -16.08 6.66 0.74
C THR A 99 -15.29 6.67 -0.57
N ALA A 100 -15.70 7.45 -1.58
CA ALA A 100 -14.95 7.60 -2.83
C ALA A 100 -13.56 8.27 -2.64
N LEU A 101 -13.45 9.24 -1.73
CA LEU A 101 -12.16 9.82 -1.35
C LEU A 101 -11.24 8.79 -0.69
N GLN A 102 -11.81 7.85 0.07
CA GLN A 102 -11.04 6.76 0.68
C GLN A 102 -10.53 5.77 -0.37
N THR A 103 -11.35 5.43 -1.39
CA THR A 103 -10.93 4.49 -2.44
C THR A 103 -9.82 5.07 -3.33
N THR A 104 -9.85 6.39 -3.59
CA THR A 104 -8.84 7.11 -4.38
C THR A 104 -7.58 7.50 -3.59
N ASN A 105 -7.47 7.11 -2.30
CA ASN A 105 -6.42 7.56 -1.38
C ASN A 105 -6.36 9.11 -1.20
N LEU A 106 -7.40 9.86 -1.56
CA LEU A 106 -7.50 11.32 -1.44
C LEU A 106 -8.23 11.77 -0.15
N ASN A 107 -8.42 10.86 0.81
CA ASN A 107 -9.11 11.16 2.06
C ASN A 107 -8.33 12.15 2.96
N PHE A 108 -7.00 12.20 2.84
CA PHE A 108 -6.14 12.98 3.73
C PHE A 108 -5.63 14.27 3.07
N PRO A 109 -5.48 15.38 3.82
CA PRO A 109 -4.99 16.66 3.28
C PRO A 109 -3.64 16.56 2.55
N ASN A 110 -2.67 15.85 3.12
CA ASN A 110 -1.36 15.66 2.48
C ASN A 110 -1.45 14.88 1.16
N ALA A 111 -2.34 13.88 1.09
CA ALA A 111 -2.57 13.15 -0.15
C ALA A 111 -3.23 14.04 -1.22
N ARG A 112 -4.14 14.94 -0.81
CA ARG A 112 -4.74 15.96 -1.70
C ARG A 112 -3.70 16.94 -2.22
N LYS A 113 -2.81 17.45 -1.36
CA LYS A 113 -1.69 18.32 -1.76
C LYS A 113 -0.75 17.61 -2.72
N ALA A 114 -0.33 16.40 -2.39
CA ALA A 114 0.51 15.57 -3.24
C ALA A 114 -0.12 15.37 -4.64
N PHE A 115 -1.42 15.07 -4.70
CA PHE A 115 -2.14 14.96 -5.97
C PHE A 115 -2.08 16.27 -6.79
N LEU A 116 -2.30 17.42 -6.16
CA LEU A 116 -2.23 18.72 -6.85
C LEU A 116 -0.84 19.00 -7.45
N TYR A 117 0.24 18.70 -6.71
CA TYR A 117 1.60 18.82 -7.24
C TYR A 117 1.84 17.90 -8.44
N LEU A 118 1.29 16.68 -8.43
CA LEU A 118 1.35 15.80 -9.60
C LEU A 118 0.59 16.37 -10.81
N CYS A 119 -0.53 17.06 -10.58
CA CYS A 119 -1.24 17.75 -11.66
C CYS A 119 -0.43 18.91 -12.25
N GLU A 120 0.43 19.54 -11.45
CA GLU A 120 1.28 20.67 -11.85
C GLU A 120 2.62 20.23 -12.45
N GLY A 121 2.98 18.95 -12.29
CA GLY A 121 4.24 18.39 -12.79
C GLY A 121 5.40 18.52 -11.80
N GLU A 122 5.11 18.82 -10.53
CA GLU A 122 6.12 19.08 -9.49
C GLU A 122 6.39 17.79 -8.68
N LEU A 123 7.20 16.89 -9.24
CA LEU A 123 7.51 15.60 -8.60
C LEU A 123 8.23 15.76 -7.24
N GLN A 124 9.09 16.77 -7.10
CA GLN A 124 9.85 16.96 -5.87
C GLN A 124 8.92 17.39 -4.72
N ASP A 125 8.02 18.34 -4.98
CA ASP A 125 7.03 18.77 -4.00
C ASP A 125 6.02 17.64 -3.68
N TYR A 126 5.63 16.84 -4.67
CA TYR A 126 4.89 15.59 -4.41
C TYR A 126 5.58 14.72 -3.36
N LYS A 127 6.90 14.48 -3.49
CA LYS A 127 7.66 13.61 -2.57
C LYS A 127 7.73 14.17 -1.15
N VAL A 128 7.64 15.48 -0.97
CA VAL A 128 7.57 16.13 0.36
C VAL A 128 6.28 15.74 1.10
N PHE A 129 5.14 15.72 0.40
CA PHE A 129 3.84 15.41 1.01
C PHE A 129 3.47 13.92 0.97
N ASN A 130 3.99 13.18 -0.01
CA ASN A 130 3.77 11.73 -0.16
C ASN A 130 4.94 11.06 -0.89
N ASN A 131 5.92 10.55 -0.13
CA ASN A 131 7.07 9.85 -0.71
C ASN A 131 6.76 8.41 -1.20
N LYS A 132 5.51 7.94 -1.12
CA LYS A 132 5.17 6.57 -1.56
C LYS A 132 4.85 6.59 -3.06
N PRO A 133 5.30 5.58 -3.84
CA PRO A 133 5.07 5.54 -5.28
C PRO A 133 3.63 5.21 -5.69
N LYS A 134 2.81 4.69 -4.76
CA LYS A 134 1.46 4.16 -5.03
C LYS A 134 0.57 5.10 -5.84
N MET A 135 0.40 6.34 -5.39
CA MET A 135 -0.47 7.32 -6.07
C MET A 135 0.07 7.64 -7.47
N PHE A 136 1.37 7.88 -7.60
CA PHE A 136 1.98 8.15 -8.90
C PHE A 136 1.78 6.99 -9.87
N VAL A 137 1.98 5.73 -9.43
CA VAL A 137 1.76 4.53 -10.25
C VAL A 137 0.30 4.41 -10.70
N GLU A 138 -0.66 4.63 -9.79
CA GLU A 138 -2.10 4.57 -10.11
C GLU A 138 -2.49 5.60 -11.18
N LEU A 139 -2.00 6.84 -11.06
CA LEU A 139 -2.27 7.90 -12.03
C LEU A 139 -1.52 7.68 -13.35
N LEU A 140 -0.28 7.19 -13.30
CA LEU A 140 0.50 6.83 -14.48
C LEU A 140 -0.21 5.73 -15.28
N LEU A 141 -0.72 4.69 -14.62
CA LEU A 141 -1.51 3.65 -15.27
C LEU A 141 -2.73 4.22 -16.00
N LYS A 142 -3.50 5.10 -15.33
CA LYS A 142 -4.66 5.78 -15.95
C LYS A 142 -4.26 6.57 -17.19
N LEU A 143 -3.16 7.32 -17.13
CA LEU A 143 -2.62 8.07 -18.27
C LEU A 143 -2.23 7.12 -19.42
N LEU A 144 -1.41 6.09 -19.13
CA LEU A 144 -0.91 5.16 -20.14
C LEU A 144 -2.05 4.39 -20.83
N ILE A 145 -3.09 4.01 -20.09
CA ILE A 145 -4.30 3.39 -20.65
C ILE A 145 -4.99 4.36 -21.62
N SER A 146 -5.15 5.62 -21.24
CA SER A 146 -5.82 6.63 -22.06
C SER A 146 -5.05 6.94 -23.36
N ILE A 147 -3.72 6.93 -23.34
CA ILE A 147 -2.89 7.29 -24.50
C ILE A 147 -2.51 6.08 -25.37
N SER A 148 -2.55 4.86 -24.83
CA SER A 148 -2.19 3.65 -25.59
C SER A 148 -3.31 3.20 -26.54
N SER A 149 -2.92 2.67 -27.71
CA SER A 149 -3.83 1.92 -28.56
C SER A 149 -4.11 0.52 -27.99
N LYS A 150 -5.19 -0.15 -28.44
CA LYS A 150 -5.51 -1.53 -28.02
C LYS A 150 -4.35 -2.50 -28.22
N LYS A 151 -3.57 -2.33 -29.30
CA LYS A 151 -2.40 -3.16 -29.61
C LYS A 151 -1.24 -2.90 -28.63
N GLN A 152 -1.15 -1.71 -28.04
CA GLN A 152 -0.07 -1.32 -27.13
C GLN A 152 -0.42 -1.51 -25.65
N MET A 153 -1.65 -1.87 -25.29
CA MET A 153 -2.05 -2.06 -23.88
C MET A 153 -1.23 -3.14 -23.15
N HIS A 154 -0.63 -4.09 -23.88
CA HIS A 154 0.19 -5.15 -23.31
C HIS A 154 1.55 -4.65 -22.77
N THR A 155 2.05 -3.51 -23.26
CA THR A 155 3.36 -2.96 -22.86
C THR A 155 3.27 -2.04 -21.64
N ILE A 156 2.07 -1.60 -21.25
CA ILE A 156 1.84 -0.64 -20.16
C ILE A 156 2.52 -1.07 -18.86
N LYS A 157 2.42 -2.36 -18.49
CA LYS A 157 3.04 -2.87 -17.27
C LYS A 157 4.56 -2.65 -17.28
N GLN A 158 5.21 -3.04 -18.38
CA GLN A 158 6.65 -2.90 -18.55
C GLN A 158 7.07 -1.42 -18.57
N GLU A 159 6.29 -0.57 -19.25
CA GLU A 159 6.52 0.89 -19.28
C GLU A 159 6.52 1.48 -17.87
N VAL A 160 5.56 1.10 -17.01
CA VAL A 160 5.53 1.54 -15.61
C VAL A 160 6.74 1.00 -14.84
N GLU A 161 7.02 -0.30 -14.91
CA GLU A 161 8.12 -0.93 -14.18
C GLU A 161 9.49 -0.32 -14.54
N GLU A 162 9.69 0.11 -15.79
CA GLU A 162 10.94 0.73 -16.25
C GLU A 162 11.03 2.25 -15.94
N VAL A 163 9.91 2.97 -15.92
CA VAL A 163 9.89 4.40 -15.57
C VAL A 163 10.11 4.63 -14.07
N MET A 164 9.54 3.78 -13.22
CA MET A 164 9.48 4.05 -11.79
C MET A 164 10.87 4.21 -11.12
N PRO A 165 11.88 3.39 -11.43
CA PRO A 165 13.25 3.57 -10.91
C PRO A 165 13.94 4.87 -11.37
N LEU A 166 13.46 5.51 -12.44
CA LEU A 166 13.97 6.83 -12.88
C LEU A 166 13.42 7.97 -12.02
N LEU A 167 12.25 7.76 -11.41
CA LEU A 167 11.52 8.80 -10.70
C LEU A 167 11.61 8.67 -9.17
N PHE A 168 11.78 7.46 -8.65
CA PHE A 168 11.81 7.17 -7.21
C PHE A 168 13.07 6.40 -6.84
N ASP A 169 13.81 6.94 -5.86
CA ASP A 169 15.05 6.32 -5.37
C ASP A 169 14.72 5.03 -4.58
N ASN A 170 15.52 3.99 -4.79
CA ASN A 170 15.43 2.70 -4.07
C ASN A 170 14.07 1.98 -4.19
N ILE A 171 13.29 2.25 -5.24
CA ILE A 171 12.05 1.51 -5.50
C ILE A 171 12.37 0.14 -6.11
N ASP A 172 11.82 -0.92 -5.51
CA ASP A 172 11.88 -2.27 -6.08
C ASP A 172 10.79 -2.41 -7.16
N THR A 173 11.16 -2.96 -8.32
CA THR A 173 10.19 -3.30 -9.38
C THR A 173 9.13 -4.28 -8.88
N SER A 174 9.45 -5.12 -7.88
CA SER A 174 8.47 -6.00 -7.23
C SER A 174 7.36 -5.23 -6.50
N GLU A 175 7.70 -4.09 -5.88
CA GLU A 175 6.74 -3.20 -5.21
C GLU A 175 5.82 -2.54 -6.24
N VAL A 176 6.40 -2.06 -7.34
CA VAL A 176 5.64 -1.49 -8.48
C VAL A 176 4.69 -2.54 -9.04
N ALA A 177 5.15 -3.75 -9.29
CA ALA A 177 4.33 -4.86 -9.75
C ALA A 177 3.19 -5.19 -8.78
N ALA A 178 3.45 -5.14 -7.47
CA ALA A 178 2.44 -5.36 -6.44
C ALA A 178 1.37 -4.24 -6.43
N ILE A 179 1.77 -2.98 -6.62
CA ILE A 179 0.83 -1.86 -6.77
C ILE A 179 -0.03 -2.04 -8.02
N ILE A 180 0.60 -2.33 -9.17
CA ILE A 180 -0.12 -2.59 -10.43
C ILE A 180 -1.16 -3.71 -10.24
N LYS A 181 -0.77 -4.84 -9.63
CA LYS A 181 -1.66 -5.98 -9.34
C LYS A 181 -2.84 -5.64 -8.41
N ARG A 182 -2.68 -4.63 -7.55
CA ARG A 182 -3.75 -4.16 -6.65
C ARG A 182 -4.71 -3.20 -7.34
N THR A 183 -4.31 -2.61 -8.47
CA THR A 183 -5.23 -1.81 -9.27
C THR A 183 -6.22 -2.73 -9.99
N ASP A 184 -7.50 -2.37 -9.98
CA ASP A 184 -8.57 -3.11 -10.66
C ASP A 184 -8.47 -3.10 -12.20
N LEU A 185 -7.44 -2.42 -12.71
CA LEU A 185 -7.12 -2.29 -14.12
C LEU A 185 -6.21 -3.44 -14.61
N THR A 186 -5.67 -4.29 -13.72
CA THR A 186 -4.92 -5.50 -14.09
C THR A 186 -5.45 -6.76 -13.39
N PHE A 187 -5.62 -7.87 -14.14
CA PHE A 187 -5.95 -9.16 -13.56
C PHE A 187 -4.71 -9.84 -12.97
N LYS A 188 -4.93 -10.79 -12.04
CA LYS A 188 -3.92 -11.70 -11.46
C LYS A 188 -3.03 -12.44 -12.47
N MET A 189 -3.41 -12.49 -13.76
CA MET A 189 -2.69 -13.17 -14.85
C MET A 189 -2.31 -12.23 -16.03
N GLY A 190 -2.50 -10.90 -15.92
CA GLY A 190 -2.21 -9.94 -17.00
C GLY A 190 -3.18 -8.76 -17.08
N PRO A 191 -3.00 -7.82 -18.02
CA PRO A 191 -3.87 -6.64 -18.14
C PRO A 191 -5.33 -7.00 -18.45
N SER A 192 -6.27 -6.33 -17.79
CA SER A 192 -7.70 -6.47 -18.08
C SER A 192 -8.09 -5.62 -19.30
N TYR A 193 -7.77 -6.10 -20.50
CA TYR A 193 -8.03 -5.36 -21.74
C TYR A 193 -9.47 -4.82 -21.84
N PRO A 194 -10.53 -5.57 -21.47
CA PRO A 194 -11.89 -5.04 -21.51
C PRO A 194 -12.14 -3.89 -20.53
N LYS A 195 -11.57 -3.94 -19.31
CA LYS A 195 -11.69 -2.84 -18.33
C LYS A 195 -10.87 -1.62 -18.75
N MET A 196 -9.66 -1.81 -19.25
CA MET A 196 -8.82 -0.71 -19.78
C MET A 196 -9.50 0.01 -20.93
N VAL A 197 -10.09 -0.73 -21.88
CA VAL A 197 -10.87 -0.17 -22.98
C VAL A 197 -12.11 0.56 -22.46
N THR A 198 -12.78 0.01 -21.44
CA THR A 198 -13.94 0.67 -20.82
C THR A 198 -13.53 1.97 -20.13
N PHE A 199 -12.44 1.97 -19.35
CA PHE A 199 -11.89 3.16 -18.72
C PHE A 199 -11.57 4.26 -19.74
N LYS A 200 -10.84 3.90 -20.81
CA LYS A 200 -10.51 4.84 -21.90
C LYS A 200 -11.76 5.43 -22.56
N LYS A 201 -12.82 4.62 -22.72
CA LYS A 201 -14.09 5.07 -23.32
C LYS A 201 -14.92 5.96 -22.39
N GLU A 202 -15.03 5.60 -21.12
CA GLU A 202 -15.93 6.27 -20.18
C GLU A 202 -15.30 7.51 -19.52
N VAL A 203 -13.98 7.51 -19.30
CA VAL A 203 -13.25 8.64 -18.73
C VAL A 203 -12.54 9.41 -19.84
N GLY A 204 -11.70 8.75 -20.64
CA GLY A 204 -10.95 9.41 -21.72
C GLY A 204 -9.83 10.33 -21.23
N LEU A 205 -8.94 10.73 -22.14
CA LEU A 205 -7.75 11.53 -21.80
C LEU A 205 -8.10 12.95 -21.34
N ASP A 206 -9.07 13.59 -22.01
CA ASP A 206 -9.41 15.00 -21.79
C ASP A 206 -9.96 15.28 -20.39
N ASN A 207 -10.45 14.25 -19.70
CA ASN A 207 -11.01 14.37 -18.35
C ASN A 207 -9.98 14.08 -17.24
N LEU A 208 -8.74 13.71 -17.60
CA LEU A 208 -7.67 13.43 -16.64
C LEU A 208 -6.91 14.72 -16.28
N VAL A 209 -7.31 15.38 -15.21
CA VAL A 209 -6.70 16.65 -14.76
C VAL A 209 -5.19 16.57 -14.46
N PHE A 210 -4.69 15.38 -14.13
CA PHE A 210 -3.28 15.13 -13.84
C PHE A 210 -2.43 14.81 -15.09
N ALA A 211 -3.05 14.59 -16.26
CA ALA A 211 -2.36 14.06 -17.43
C ALA A 211 -1.19 14.95 -17.89
N ASN A 212 -1.38 16.27 -17.88
CA ASN A 212 -0.35 17.22 -18.30
C ASN A 212 0.83 17.26 -17.33
N GLY A 213 0.57 17.27 -16.01
CA GLY A 213 1.62 17.26 -15.01
C GLY A 213 2.45 15.97 -15.04
N ILE A 214 1.79 14.81 -15.12
CA ILE A 214 2.53 13.53 -15.26
C ILE A 214 3.30 13.48 -16.57
N LYS A 215 2.73 13.96 -17.69
CA LYS A 215 3.45 14.06 -18.96
C LYS A 215 4.71 14.92 -18.85
N ALA A 216 4.66 16.04 -18.13
CA ALA A 216 5.83 16.90 -17.89
C ALA A 216 6.91 16.14 -17.10
N ILE A 217 6.53 15.49 -15.99
CA ILE A 217 7.43 14.67 -15.16
C ILE A 217 8.12 13.57 -15.99
N LEU A 218 7.35 12.86 -16.83
CA LEU A 218 7.90 11.80 -17.69
C LEU A 218 8.84 12.37 -18.76
N ALA A 219 8.50 13.51 -19.36
CA ALA A 219 9.33 14.13 -20.39
C ALA A 219 10.72 14.50 -19.84
N ASP A 220 10.78 15.03 -18.61
CA ASP A 220 12.03 15.37 -17.96
C ASP A 220 12.87 14.11 -17.69
N ALA A 221 12.27 13.06 -17.13
CA ALA A 221 12.97 11.82 -16.83
C ALA A 221 13.45 11.02 -18.06
N LEU A 222 12.68 11.03 -19.15
CA LEU A 222 12.99 10.30 -20.38
C LEU A 222 14.01 11.00 -21.28
N ASN A 223 14.32 12.27 -21.03
CA ASN A 223 15.33 13.01 -21.79
C ASN A 223 16.76 12.74 -21.29
N GLU A 224 16.94 12.08 -20.15
CA GLU A 224 18.24 12.06 -19.45
C GLU A 224 19.15 10.85 -19.73
N ARG A 225 18.74 9.75 -20.38
CA ARG A 225 19.58 8.52 -20.51
C ARG A 225 19.31 7.64 -21.74
N ASP A 226 20.19 6.64 -21.97
CA ASP A 226 19.98 5.55 -22.93
C ASP A 226 18.67 4.79 -22.63
N VAL A 227 17.77 4.79 -23.60
CA VAL A 227 16.36 4.42 -23.43
C VAL A 227 16.15 2.98 -23.91
N SER A 228 15.58 2.12 -23.06
CA SER A 228 15.12 0.77 -23.44
C SER A 228 13.97 0.83 -24.46
N GLY A 229 13.68 -0.27 -25.16
CA GLY A 229 12.63 -0.31 -26.19
C GLY A 229 11.23 0.07 -25.69
N ALA A 230 10.88 -0.27 -24.43
CA ALA A 230 9.60 0.11 -23.85
C ALA A 230 9.52 1.61 -23.53
N LEU A 231 10.61 2.19 -23.03
CA LEU A 231 10.69 3.63 -22.77
C LEU A 231 10.75 4.47 -24.06
N ILE A 232 11.31 3.93 -25.17
CA ILE A 232 11.22 4.56 -26.50
C ILE A 232 9.76 4.60 -26.95
N THR A 233 9.06 3.47 -26.83
CA THR A 233 7.63 3.36 -27.16
C THR A 233 6.80 4.34 -26.33
N LEU A 234 7.11 4.49 -25.05
CA LEU A 234 6.48 5.48 -24.18
C LEU A 234 6.75 6.91 -24.65
N LYS A 235 8.00 7.24 -24.99
CA LYS A 235 8.38 8.56 -25.48
C LYS A 235 7.62 8.94 -26.75
N GLU A 236 7.54 8.02 -27.72
CA GLU A 236 6.75 8.20 -28.95
C GLU A 236 5.28 8.49 -28.63
N LYS A 237 4.65 7.72 -27.72
CA LYS A 237 3.26 7.98 -27.29
C LYS A 237 3.07 9.37 -26.67
N LEU A 238 4.04 9.86 -25.90
CA LEU A 238 3.96 11.18 -25.26
C LEU A 238 4.20 12.33 -26.26
N GLU A 239 5.01 12.10 -27.29
CA GLU A 239 5.26 13.04 -28.39
C GLU A 239 4.05 13.16 -29.32
N ASP A 240 3.38 12.05 -29.66
CA ASP A 240 2.13 12.06 -30.46
C ASP A 240 1.03 12.93 -29.82
N LEU A 241 1.03 13.06 -28.49
CA LEU A 241 0.13 13.94 -27.75
C LEU A 241 0.49 15.44 -27.87
N LYS A 242 1.73 15.80 -28.21
CA LYS A 242 2.12 17.21 -28.44
C LYS A 242 1.58 17.75 -29.76
N ASP A 243 1.38 16.87 -30.74
CA ASP A 243 0.93 17.24 -32.08
C ASP A 243 -0.61 17.28 -32.24
N GLY A 244 -1.36 17.17 -31.14
CA GLY A 244 -2.83 17.28 -31.14
C GLY A 244 -3.54 16.11 -31.83
N ASN A 245 -2.81 15.05 -32.20
CA ASN A 245 -3.39 13.84 -32.76
C ASN A 245 -3.64 12.83 -31.63
N ALA A 246 -4.80 12.93 -30.97
CA ALA A 246 -5.34 11.74 -30.31
C ALA A 246 -5.37 10.60 -31.34
N PRO A 247 -4.88 9.38 -31.03
CA PRO A 247 -4.85 8.30 -31.99
C PRO A 247 -6.26 8.08 -32.53
N LYS A 248 -6.45 8.34 -33.84
CA LYS A 248 -7.75 8.18 -34.53
C LYS A 248 -8.26 6.78 -34.25
N GLU A 249 -9.33 6.68 -33.46
CA GLU A 249 -10.04 5.42 -33.27
C GLU A 249 -10.58 4.97 -34.62
N VAL A 250 -10.04 3.86 -35.13
CA VAL A 250 -10.70 3.11 -36.20
C VAL A 250 -12.00 2.56 -35.62
N SER A 251 -13.13 2.94 -36.22
CA SER A 251 -14.47 2.49 -35.88
C SER A 251 -14.53 1.00 -35.53
N LEU A 252 -15.14 0.70 -34.39
CA LEU A 252 -15.22 -0.60 -33.71
C LEU A 252 -16.05 -1.69 -34.40
N ASN A 253 -16.36 -1.57 -35.69
CA ASN A 253 -17.05 -2.62 -36.43
C ASN A 253 -16.12 -3.13 -37.53
N GLN A 254 -15.81 -4.43 -37.49
CA GLN A 254 -14.99 -5.21 -38.44
C GLN A 254 -13.51 -5.35 -38.08
N ILE A 255 -13.20 -6.20 -37.11
CA ILE A 255 -12.10 -7.18 -37.26
C ILE A 255 -12.54 -8.47 -36.57
N ASP A 256 -13.03 -9.44 -37.34
CA ASP A 256 -13.09 -10.84 -36.95
C ASP A 256 -11.66 -11.39 -36.90
N VAL A 257 -11.22 -11.84 -35.73
CA VAL A 257 -10.09 -12.77 -35.60
C VAL A 257 -10.61 -13.97 -34.82
N PRO A 258 -10.39 -15.22 -35.29
CA PRO A 258 -10.98 -16.40 -34.69
C PRO A 258 -10.42 -16.62 -33.29
N ILE A 259 -11.30 -16.75 -32.30
CA ILE A 259 -10.97 -17.33 -31.01
C ILE A 259 -11.20 -18.84 -31.19
N GLU A 260 -10.12 -19.61 -31.28
CA GLU A 260 -10.20 -21.06 -31.12
C GLU A 260 -10.59 -21.36 -29.67
N SER A 261 -11.89 -21.57 -29.47
CA SER A 261 -12.45 -22.19 -28.29
C SER A 261 -12.40 -23.70 -28.47
N GLU A 262 -11.49 -24.39 -27.79
CA GLU A 262 -11.64 -25.82 -27.54
C GLU A 262 -12.07 -26.06 -26.10
N THR A 263 -13.27 -26.59 -25.95
CA THR A 263 -13.70 -27.29 -24.74
C THR A 263 -14.59 -28.44 -25.19
N GLN A 264 -14.06 -29.67 -25.27
CA GLN A 264 -14.81 -30.90 -25.04
C GLN A 264 -13.89 -31.98 -24.45
N ASN A 265 -14.36 -32.57 -23.33
CA ASN A 265 -13.82 -33.76 -22.68
C ASN A 265 -14.07 -35.02 -23.55
N THR A 266 -13.17 -36.01 -23.54
CA THR A 266 -13.32 -37.36 -22.91
C THR A 266 -12.27 -38.37 -23.44
N GLU A 267 -11.68 -39.11 -22.50
CA GLU A 267 -11.12 -40.48 -22.57
C GLU A 267 -10.37 -40.96 -23.84
N ASN A 268 -9.06 -41.20 -23.70
CA ASN A 268 -8.49 -42.56 -23.77
C ASN A 268 -6.99 -42.60 -23.43
N VAL A 269 -6.62 -43.69 -22.77
CA VAL A 269 -5.26 -44.10 -22.40
C VAL A 269 -4.53 -44.62 -23.63
N GLU A 270 -3.30 -44.16 -23.89
CA GLU A 270 -2.28 -45.02 -24.50
C GLU A 270 -0.83 -44.57 -24.21
N VAL A 271 0.00 -45.59 -24.03
CA VAL A 271 1.37 -45.68 -23.50
C VAL A 271 2.45 -45.20 -24.50
N PHE A 272 3.51 -44.53 -23.98
CA PHE A 272 4.95 -44.42 -24.36
C PHE A 272 5.45 -44.89 -25.76
N PRO A 273 6.58 -44.38 -26.34
CA PRO A 273 7.85 -44.12 -25.63
C PRO A 273 8.79 -42.98 -26.11
N GLU A 274 9.77 -42.74 -25.24
CA GLU A 274 11.16 -42.25 -25.40
C GLU A 274 11.68 -41.94 -26.82
N THR A 275 12.40 -40.81 -26.95
CA THR A 275 13.79 -40.87 -27.46
C THR A 275 14.63 -39.68 -26.97
N GLU A 276 15.79 -40.05 -26.44
CA GLU A 276 16.90 -39.23 -25.97
C GLU A 276 17.67 -38.53 -27.11
N ALA A 277 18.46 -37.51 -26.72
CA ALA A 277 19.79 -37.11 -27.21
C ALA A 277 19.89 -35.56 -27.23
N SER A 278 20.95 -34.89 -26.79
CA SER A 278 22.26 -35.28 -26.26
C SER A 278 23.01 -33.98 -25.90
N ALA A 279 23.89 -34.06 -24.89
CA ALA A 279 25.11 -33.25 -24.66
C ALA A 279 24.95 -31.74 -24.33
N THR A 280 25.67 -31.13 -23.38
CA THR A 280 26.89 -31.51 -22.63
C THR A 280 27.10 -30.51 -21.48
N ASP A 281 27.77 -31.00 -20.43
CA ASP A 281 28.38 -30.28 -19.30
C ASP A 281 29.19 -29.04 -19.70
N GLU A 282 29.18 -28.01 -18.83
CA GLU A 282 30.39 -27.64 -18.07
C GLU A 282 30.06 -26.77 -16.85
N MET A 283 30.57 -27.20 -15.69
CA MET A 283 30.55 -26.50 -14.42
C MET A 283 31.41 -25.23 -14.46
N THR A 284 30.94 -24.15 -13.84
CA THR A 284 31.85 -23.21 -13.16
C THR A 284 31.18 -22.69 -11.88
N LEU A 285 31.75 -23.09 -10.74
CA LEU A 285 31.48 -22.56 -9.41
C LEU A 285 32.28 -21.27 -9.23
N GLN A 286 31.62 -20.16 -8.89
CA GLN A 286 31.83 -19.39 -7.65
C GLN A 286 31.18 -18.02 -7.78
N GLU A 287 30.17 -17.77 -6.95
CA GLU A 287 30.10 -16.63 -6.01
C GLU A 287 28.88 -16.85 -5.11
N GLN A 288 29.09 -16.94 -3.80
CA GLN A 288 28.00 -16.89 -2.82
C GLN A 288 27.71 -15.43 -2.42
N PRO A 289 26.48 -15.15 -1.95
CA PRO A 289 25.84 -13.84 -2.01
C PRO A 289 25.67 -13.20 -0.63
N GLU A 290 25.38 -11.89 -0.61
CA GLU A 290 24.70 -11.25 0.51
C GLU A 290 23.19 -11.27 0.23
N ALA A 291 22.44 -12.03 1.03
CA ALA A 291 21.02 -12.28 0.85
C ALA A 291 20.15 -11.32 1.68
N THR A 292 19.24 -10.61 1.00
CA THR A 292 18.06 -9.98 1.58
C THR A 292 16.88 -10.95 1.56
N ALA A 293 16.31 -11.20 2.73
CA ALA A 293 15.27 -12.20 2.98
C ALA A 293 13.88 -11.78 2.46
N ASN A 294 13.26 -12.64 1.65
CA ASN A 294 11.83 -12.63 1.33
C ASN A 294 11.16 -13.87 1.93
N GLY A 295 10.00 -13.71 2.58
CA GLY A 295 9.31 -14.75 3.36
C GLY A 295 8.76 -15.95 2.55
N GLU A 296 8.75 -15.91 1.23
CA GLU A 296 8.46 -17.08 0.38
C GLU A 296 9.69 -18.01 0.24
N ASP A 297 10.90 -17.48 0.39
CA ASP A 297 12.15 -18.26 0.31
C ASP A 297 12.36 -19.14 1.55
N VAL A 298 11.71 -18.84 2.66
CA VAL A 298 11.82 -19.63 3.89
C VAL A 298 11.05 -20.94 3.75
N LEU A 299 9.87 -20.93 3.12
CA LEU A 299 9.08 -22.16 2.91
C LEU A 299 9.72 -23.07 1.86
N THR A 300 10.23 -22.51 0.76
CA THR A 300 10.97 -23.27 -0.24
C THR A 300 12.30 -23.76 0.30
N SER A 301 13.04 -22.96 1.09
CA SER A 301 14.26 -23.40 1.77
C SER A 301 13.98 -24.47 2.83
N LEU A 302 12.84 -24.38 3.54
CA LEU A 302 12.44 -25.39 4.53
C LEU A 302 12.00 -26.69 3.86
N GLU A 303 11.28 -26.63 2.74
CA GLU A 303 10.92 -27.82 1.94
C GLU A 303 12.17 -28.45 1.32
N THR A 304 13.12 -27.64 0.86
CA THR A 304 14.40 -28.10 0.33
C THR A 304 15.27 -28.71 1.43
N ALA A 305 15.28 -28.12 2.64
CA ALA A 305 15.95 -28.68 3.81
C ALA A 305 15.29 -29.98 4.29
N LEU A 306 13.96 -30.07 4.27
CA LEU A 306 13.21 -31.29 4.58
C LEU A 306 13.49 -32.42 3.58
N LEU A 307 13.54 -32.10 2.29
CA LEU A 307 13.95 -33.03 1.23
C LEU A 307 15.39 -33.49 1.40
N SER A 308 16.29 -32.57 1.76
CA SER A 308 17.70 -32.88 2.05
C SER A 308 17.84 -33.79 3.28
N VAL A 309 17.07 -33.54 4.34
CA VAL A 309 17.03 -34.37 5.55
C VAL A 309 16.40 -35.74 5.26
N GLN A 310 15.32 -35.82 4.48
CA GLN A 310 14.73 -37.10 4.06
C GLN A 310 15.66 -37.90 3.16
N THR A 311 16.45 -37.24 2.33
CA THR A 311 17.46 -37.88 1.47
C THR A 311 18.65 -38.36 2.29
N ALA A 312 19.11 -37.58 3.28
CA ALA A 312 20.13 -38.00 4.23
C ALA A 312 19.65 -39.18 5.10
N ILE A 313 18.40 -39.17 5.57
CA ILE A 313 17.81 -40.29 6.31
C ILE A 313 17.74 -41.54 5.43
N LYS A 314 17.29 -41.43 4.17
CA LYS A 314 17.28 -42.55 3.21
C LYS A 314 18.67 -43.08 2.84
N GLN A 315 19.71 -42.26 2.93
CA GLN A 315 21.11 -42.68 2.73
C GLN A 315 21.71 -43.32 4.00
N VAL A 316 21.20 -42.97 5.18
CA VAL A 316 21.62 -43.56 6.47
C VAL A 316 20.89 -44.88 6.76
N THR A 317 19.67 -45.08 6.26
CA THR A 317 18.92 -46.35 6.40
C THR A 317 19.67 -47.59 5.86
N PRO A 318 20.28 -47.59 4.66
CA PRO A 318 21.06 -48.73 4.19
C PRO A 318 22.42 -48.87 4.91
N LEU A 319 22.91 -47.83 5.58
CA LEU A 319 24.10 -47.90 6.45
C LEU A 319 23.80 -48.52 7.83
N LEU A 320 22.52 -48.65 8.20
CA LEU A 320 22.05 -49.33 9.41
C LEU A 320 21.73 -50.80 9.19
N GLU A 321 21.44 -51.21 7.94
CA GLU A 321 21.11 -52.60 7.62
C GLU A 321 22.32 -53.47 7.23
N ASP A 322 23.47 -52.87 6.88
CA ASP A 322 24.65 -53.62 6.41
C ASP A 322 25.85 -53.64 7.39
N HIS A 323 25.63 -53.26 8.65
CA HIS A 323 26.66 -53.31 9.70
C HIS A 323 26.35 -54.32 10.80
N ASP A 324 26.17 -55.58 10.41
CA ASP A 324 26.31 -56.74 11.32
C ASP A 324 27.79 -57.17 11.48
N SER A 325 28.73 -56.22 11.40
CA SER A 325 30.16 -56.51 11.45
C SER A 325 30.98 -55.35 12.02
N LYS A 326 31.24 -55.43 13.32
CA LYS A 326 32.43 -54.93 14.02
C LYS A 326 32.86 -53.47 13.74
N SER A 327 32.25 -52.52 14.43
CA SER A 327 33.04 -51.51 15.15
C SER A 327 32.23 -50.94 16.32
N THR A 328 32.73 -51.17 17.53
CA THR A 328 32.21 -50.61 18.77
C THR A 328 32.69 -49.16 18.85
N LEU A 329 31.97 -48.23 18.22
CA LEU A 329 32.06 -46.82 18.59
C LEU A 329 31.18 -46.64 19.82
N GLU A 330 31.84 -46.40 20.96
CA GLU A 330 31.20 -46.24 22.26
C GLU A 330 29.98 -45.29 22.20
N PRO A 331 28.83 -45.65 22.83
CA PRO A 331 27.63 -44.81 22.90
C PRO A 331 27.88 -43.38 23.41
N SER A 332 28.96 -43.16 24.17
CA SER A 332 29.37 -41.87 24.71
C SER A 332 29.75 -40.85 23.63
N TYR A 333 30.34 -41.30 22.51
CA TYR A 333 30.81 -40.39 21.46
C TYR A 333 29.66 -39.85 20.60
N LYS A 334 28.64 -40.69 20.35
CA LYS A 334 27.42 -40.27 19.65
C LYS A 334 26.56 -39.33 20.49
N LEU A 335 26.53 -39.53 21.81
CA LEU A 335 25.87 -38.62 22.75
C LEU A 335 26.57 -37.26 22.80
N ALA A 336 27.90 -37.23 22.88
CA ALA A 336 28.66 -35.99 22.90
C ALA A 336 28.46 -35.15 21.63
N ILE A 337 28.44 -35.78 20.45
CA ILE A 337 28.17 -35.08 19.18
C ILE A 337 26.73 -34.53 19.15
N ALA A 338 25.75 -35.29 19.66
CA ALA A 338 24.35 -34.83 19.70
C ALA A 338 24.15 -33.69 20.71
N GLU A 339 24.81 -33.72 21.86
CA GLU A 339 24.78 -32.66 22.86
C GLU A 339 25.44 -31.37 22.34
N GLU A 340 26.54 -31.49 21.60
CA GLU A 340 27.20 -30.35 20.95
C GLU A 340 26.31 -29.71 19.88
N GLU A 341 25.64 -30.53 19.06
CA GLU A 341 24.71 -30.04 18.04
C GLU A 341 23.45 -29.39 18.66
N ILE A 342 22.92 -29.95 19.75
CA ILE A 342 21.82 -29.32 20.50
C ILE A 342 22.24 -27.97 21.06
N ASN A 343 23.45 -27.85 21.62
CA ASN A 343 23.97 -26.57 22.09
C ASN A 343 24.14 -25.56 20.96
N ARG A 344 24.67 -25.99 19.81
CA ARG A 344 24.79 -25.13 18.62
C ARG A 344 23.43 -24.63 18.15
N LEU A 345 22.44 -25.51 18.08
CA LEU A 345 21.07 -25.17 17.66
C LEU A 345 20.38 -24.25 18.67
N ASN A 346 20.59 -24.43 19.97
CA ASN A 346 20.06 -23.52 20.99
C ASN A 346 20.65 -22.11 20.86
N VAL A 347 21.96 -22.00 20.59
CA VAL A 347 22.60 -20.70 20.34
C VAL A 347 22.07 -20.05 19.06
N ALA A 348 21.89 -20.81 17.99
CA ALA A 348 21.32 -20.30 16.74
C ALA A 348 19.86 -19.85 16.90
N LEU A 349 19.06 -20.61 17.67
CA LEU A 349 17.68 -20.26 17.98
C LEU A 349 17.60 -18.96 18.79
N GLU A 350 18.48 -18.77 19.76
CA GLU A 350 18.51 -17.55 20.57
C GLU A 350 18.90 -16.32 19.74
N GLN A 351 19.86 -16.47 18.82
CA GLN A 351 20.23 -15.42 17.88
C GLN A 351 19.09 -15.03 16.93
N GLU A 352 18.31 -16.00 16.44
CA GLU A 352 17.16 -15.73 15.60
C GLU A 352 16.01 -15.07 16.37
N LYS A 353 15.79 -15.45 17.64
CA LYS A 353 14.84 -14.75 18.52
C LYS A 353 15.23 -13.29 18.73
N GLU A 354 16.50 -13.02 19.04
CA GLU A 354 16.98 -11.65 19.24
C GLU A 354 16.84 -10.80 17.97
N LYS A 355 17.06 -11.38 16.78
CA LYS A 355 16.82 -10.70 15.50
C LYS A 355 15.33 -10.42 15.28
N ALA A 356 14.47 -11.38 15.58
CA ALA A 356 13.03 -11.22 15.46
C ALA A 356 12.52 -10.09 16.38
N GLU A 357 12.95 -10.07 17.64
CA GLU A 357 12.59 -9.02 18.61
C GLU A 357 13.04 -7.63 18.15
N LYS A 358 14.28 -7.49 17.64
CA LYS A 358 14.78 -6.23 17.09
C LYS A 358 13.98 -5.76 15.87
N MET A 359 13.58 -6.70 15.01
CA MET A 359 12.75 -6.40 13.84
C MET A 359 11.35 -5.95 14.26
N GLU A 360 10.76 -6.62 15.25
CA GLU A 360 9.47 -6.29 15.80
C GLU A 360 9.47 -4.90 16.45
N GLU A 361 10.48 -4.59 17.27
CA GLU A 361 10.66 -3.26 17.87
C GLU A 361 10.80 -2.16 16.80
N ALA A 362 11.50 -2.45 15.70
CA ALA A 362 11.64 -1.52 14.58
C ALA A 362 10.30 -1.27 13.87
N ILE A 363 9.48 -2.30 13.70
CA ILE A 363 8.14 -2.21 13.11
C ILE A 363 7.23 -1.38 14.04
N TYR A 364 7.18 -1.70 15.34
CA TYR A 364 6.38 -0.94 16.31
C TYR A 364 6.82 0.52 16.38
N THR A 365 8.12 0.79 16.42
CA THR A 365 8.63 2.16 16.40
C THR A 365 8.16 2.92 15.16
N LYS A 366 8.19 2.29 13.98
CA LYS A 366 7.73 2.91 12.73
C LYS A 366 6.23 3.15 12.75
N LEU A 367 5.45 2.18 13.25
CA LEU A 367 4.00 2.28 13.37
C LEU A 367 3.59 3.40 14.34
N PHE A 368 4.12 3.41 15.56
CA PHE A 368 3.76 4.40 16.56
C PHE A 368 4.24 5.79 16.16
N LYS A 369 5.42 5.95 15.53
CA LYS A 369 5.82 7.25 14.97
C LYS A 369 4.86 7.75 13.89
N ALA A 370 4.32 6.85 13.08
CA ALA A 370 3.34 7.23 12.05
C ALA A 370 1.99 7.66 12.63
N ILE A 371 1.59 7.15 13.80
CA ILE A 371 0.26 7.42 14.42
C ILE A 371 0.34 8.46 15.55
N GLY A 372 1.43 8.52 16.30
CA GLY A 372 1.58 9.42 17.45
C GLY A 372 2.54 10.58 17.23
N GLY A 373 3.22 10.64 16.08
CA GLY A 373 4.21 11.66 15.78
C GLY A 373 3.63 12.83 14.97
N GLU A 374 4.52 13.70 14.51
CA GLU A 374 4.20 14.90 13.72
C GLU A 374 3.40 14.58 12.44
N SER A 375 3.70 13.46 11.78
CA SER A 375 3.04 13.07 10.51
C SER A 375 1.53 12.86 10.63
N SER A 376 1.04 12.65 11.85
CA SER A 376 -0.38 12.42 12.17
C SER A 376 -0.89 13.37 13.25
N ASP A 377 -0.20 14.49 13.45
CA ASP A 377 -0.58 15.54 14.41
C ASP A 377 -0.81 15.01 15.83
N TYR A 378 0.07 14.09 16.27
CA TYR A 378 0.01 13.50 17.61
C TYR A 378 -1.32 12.80 17.95
N LEU A 379 -1.96 12.15 16.98
CA LEU A 379 -3.25 11.47 17.14
C LEU A 379 -3.29 10.50 18.35
N LEU A 380 -2.21 9.76 18.64
CA LEU A 380 -2.16 8.92 19.85
C LEU A 380 -2.34 9.73 21.15
N SER A 381 -1.78 10.94 21.22
CA SER A 381 -1.97 11.83 22.36
C SER A 381 -3.44 12.23 22.49
N ASP A 382 -4.13 12.49 21.38
CA ASP A 382 -5.54 12.89 21.40
C ASP A 382 -6.45 11.73 21.83
N LEU A 383 -6.19 10.52 21.35
CA LEU A 383 -6.91 9.33 21.77
C LEU A 383 -6.70 9.03 23.26
N MET A 384 -5.51 9.33 23.80
CA MET A 384 -5.21 9.19 25.23
C MET A 384 -5.94 10.25 26.07
N VAL A 385 -6.08 11.47 25.56
CA VAL A 385 -6.87 12.52 26.22
C VAL A 385 -8.37 12.16 26.19
N GLU A 386 -8.84 11.57 25.10
CA GLU A 386 -10.21 11.05 24.98
C GLU A 386 -10.45 9.87 25.93
N SER A 387 -9.48 8.97 26.12
CA SER A 387 -9.58 7.87 27.10
C SER A 387 -9.67 8.38 28.54
N GLN A 388 -9.08 9.55 28.84
CA GLN A 388 -9.15 10.20 30.15
C GLN A 388 -10.44 11.03 30.34
N GLY A 389 -11.27 11.15 29.30
CA GLY A 389 -12.59 11.77 29.37
C GLY A 389 -12.63 13.29 29.17
N GLU A 390 -11.58 13.91 28.62
CA GLU A 390 -11.48 15.38 28.55
C GLU A 390 -12.18 16.05 27.35
N ARG A 391 -12.67 15.34 26.30
CA ARG A 391 -13.51 15.84 25.16
C ARG A 391 -13.98 14.70 24.21
N PRO A 392 -15.17 14.73 23.53
CA PRO A 392 -16.48 15.29 23.91
C PRO A 392 -17.69 14.29 23.89
N GLU A 393 -18.65 14.55 24.78
CA GLU A 393 -20.13 14.41 24.69
C GLU A 393 -20.83 13.06 24.42
N LYS A 394 -20.18 11.98 23.95
CA LYS A 394 -20.79 10.63 23.85
C LYS A 394 -19.92 9.54 24.47
N VAL A 395 -19.72 9.60 25.79
CA VAL A 395 -18.52 9.02 26.41
C VAL A 395 -18.85 8.09 27.59
N GLN A 396 -19.12 6.81 27.31
CA GLN A 396 -18.91 5.75 28.31
C GLN A 396 -18.38 4.47 27.64
N LEU A 397 -18.98 4.08 26.50
CA LEU A 397 -18.58 2.88 25.76
C LEU A 397 -17.28 3.05 24.94
N SER A 398 -16.99 4.24 24.42
CA SER A 398 -15.73 4.54 23.71
C SER A 398 -14.55 4.70 24.67
N GLN A 399 -14.77 5.34 25.83
CA GLN A 399 -13.75 5.58 26.83
C GLN A 399 -13.15 4.29 27.38
N TRP A 400 -13.98 3.36 27.88
CA TRP A 400 -13.49 2.08 28.42
C TRP A 400 -12.73 1.23 27.39
N ARG A 401 -13.12 1.33 26.10
CA ARG A 401 -12.41 0.63 25.02
C ARG A 401 -11.04 1.25 24.76
N LEU A 402 -10.92 2.58 24.86
CA LEU A 402 -9.66 3.28 24.70
C LEU A 402 -8.75 3.10 25.92
N GLU A 403 -9.29 3.15 27.14
CA GLU A 403 -8.55 2.78 28.37
C GLU A 403 -8.00 1.36 28.25
N SER A 404 -8.86 0.38 27.92
CA SER A 404 -8.42 -1.00 27.72
C SER A 404 -7.42 -1.16 26.57
N LEU A 405 -7.46 -0.30 25.55
CA LEU A 405 -6.48 -0.31 24.47
C LEU A 405 -5.12 0.18 24.99
N PHE A 406 -5.08 1.32 25.67
CA PHE A 406 -3.83 1.86 26.19
C PHE A 406 -3.22 0.98 27.28
N ASP A 407 -4.03 0.37 28.15
CA ASP A 407 -3.55 -0.62 29.12
C ASP A 407 -2.86 -1.80 28.39
N LYS A 408 -3.46 -2.32 27.32
CA LYS A 408 -2.85 -3.40 26.54
C LYS A 408 -1.57 -2.97 25.83
N LEU A 409 -1.54 -1.77 25.27
CA LEU A 409 -0.36 -1.23 24.63
C LEU A 409 0.79 -1.06 25.63
N GLU A 410 0.49 -0.68 26.87
CA GLU A 410 1.45 -0.57 27.95
C GLU A 410 1.93 -1.97 28.41
N PHE A 411 1.03 -2.90 28.71
CA PHE A 411 1.39 -4.21 29.26
C PHE A 411 1.97 -5.20 28.24
N GLU A 412 1.45 -5.25 27.01
CA GLU A 412 1.87 -6.24 26.00
C GLU A 412 3.01 -5.73 25.13
N ILE A 413 3.04 -4.42 24.85
CA ILE A 413 3.98 -3.82 23.88
C ILE A 413 4.99 -2.89 24.58
N GLY A 414 4.74 -2.47 25.82
CA GLY A 414 5.62 -1.56 26.56
C GLY A 414 5.52 -0.10 26.09
N LEU A 415 4.39 0.28 25.47
CA LEU A 415 4.16 1.64 25.02
C LEU A 415 3.59 2.49 26.15
N GLU A 416 4.37 3.46 26.60
CA GLU A 416 4.03 4.35 27.72
C GLU A 416 3.96 5.81 27.27
N LYS A 417 3.09 6.59 27.93
CA LYS A 417 3.05 8.04 27.72
C LYS A 417 4.30 8.70 28.31
N HIS A 418 4.85 9.66 27.59
CA HIS A 418 6.04 10.39 28.00
C HIS A 418 5.76 11.90 28.02
N SER A 419 6.03 12.55 29.16
CA SER A 419 5.80 13.99 29.35
C SER A 419 6.86 14.68 30.20
N ASN A 420 7.95 13.98 30.55
CA ASN A 420 8.96 14.47 31.49
C ASN A 420 8.41 14.97 32.83
N ASN A 421 7.37 14.29 33.36
CA ASN A 421 6.67 14.64 34.60
C ASN A 421 5.83 15.93 34.54
N HIS A 422 5.52 16.42 33.35
CA HIS A 422 4.59 17.54 33.17
C HIS A 422 3.19 17.04 32.78
N GLU A 423 2.17 17.74 33.25
CA GLU A 423 0.78 17.50 32.86
C GLU A 423 0.41 18.24 31.57
N LEU A 424 -0.58 17.72 30.85
CA LEU A 424 -1.06 18.37 29.64
C LEU A 424 -1.58 19.78 29.96
N GLY A 425 -1.12 20.77 29.20
CA GLY A 425 -1.46 22.17 29.42
C GLY A 425 -0.67 22.87 30.53
N GLU A 426 0.22 22.17 31.25
CA GLU A 426 1.11 22.76 32.25
C GLU A 426 2.09 23.74 31.59
N VAL A 427 2.31 24.87 32.25
CA VAL A 427 3.28 25.89 31.85
C VAL A 427 4.51 25.79 32.74
N PHE A 428 5.67 25.55 32.15
CA PHE A 428 6.93 25.37 32.87
C PHE A 428 8.09 26.09 32.16
N THR A 429 9.22 26.22 32.86
CA THR A 429 10.42 26.85 32.32
C THR A 429 11.46 25.77 32.05
N VAL A 430 12.01 25.76 30.84
CA VAL A 430 12.99 24.77 30.40
C VAL A 430 14.20 25.45 29.76
N SER A 431 15.37 24.85 29.92
CA SER A 431 16.58 25.37 29.29
C SER A 431 16.55 25.12 27.78
N LYS A 432 17.16 26.00 26.99
CA LYS A 432 17.23 25.84 25.52
C LYS A 432 17.92 24.53 25.10
N THR A 433 18.84 24.00 25.91
CA THR A 433 19.50 22.72 25.68
C THR A 433 18.58 21.53 25.90
N ASP A 434 17.77 21.55 26.96
CA ASP A 434 16.83 20.46 27.25
C ASP A 434 15.64 20.50 26.29
N LEU A 435 15.22 21.70 25.87
CA LEU A 435 14.20 21.93 24.86
C LEU A 435 14.51 21.21 23.54
N ILE A 436 15.75 21.33 23.03
CA ILE A 436 16.19 20.69 21.77
C ILE A 436 16.32 19.18 21.92
N LYS A 437 16.68 18.71 23.12
CA LYS A 437 17.00 17.31 23.36
C LYS A 437 15.76 16.47 23.62
N ASP A 438 14.85 16.99 24.44
CA ASP A 438 13.81 16.18 25.07
C ASP A 438 12.41 16.51 24.55
N TYR A 439 12.24 17.59 23.79
CA TYR A 439 10.94 18.04 23.27
C TYR A 439 10.91 18.26 21.75
N HIS A 440 9.70 18.33 21.20
CA HIS A 440 9.43 18.82 19.86
C HIS A 440 8.70 20.16 19.97
N ILE A 441 9.09 21.14 19.14
CA ILE A 441 8.60 22.52 19.24
C ILE A 441 7.84 22.85 17.96
N ASP A 442 6.58 23.26 18.12
CA ASP A 442 5.66 23.56 17.01
C ASP A 442 6.01 24.86 16.25
N SER A 443 6.90 25.69 16.81
CA SER A 443 7.29 26.98 16.23
C SER A 443 8.76 27.30 16.52
N PRO A 444 9.42 28.11 15.68
CA PRO A 444 10.80 28.56 15.95
C PRO A 444 10.86 29.27 17.31
N VAL A 445 11.86 28.94 18.11
CA VAL A 445 12.11 29.61 19.39
C VAL A 445 12.51 31.06 19.12
N GLU A 446 11.65 32.01 19.46
CA GLU A 446 11.87 33.43 19.22
C GLU A 446 12.65 34.08 20.38
N SER A 447 12.56 33.54 21.60
CA SER A 447 13.27 34.10 22.74
C SER A 447 14.79 33.94 22.64
N GLN A 448 15.50 35.03 22.98
CA GLN A 448 16.96 35.03 23.13
C GLN A 448 17.43 34.54 24.51
N ASP A 449 16.49 34.33 25.44
CA ASP A 449 16.79 33.89 26.80
C ASP A 449 17.25 32.43 26.86
N SER A 450 18.12 32.12 27.82
CA SER A 450 18.63 30.76 28.05
C SER A 450 17.57 29.82 28.64
N MET A 451 16.54 30.41 29.27
CA MET A 451 15.41 29.73 29.89
C MET A 451 14.14 30.23 29.20
N ILE A 452 13.32 29.31 28.70
CA ILE A 452 12.15 29.61 27.88
C ILE A 452 10.92 29.08 28.62
N GLN A 453 9.86 29.89 28.67
CA GLN A 453 8.59 29.47 29.21
C GLN A 453 7.79 28.75 28.12
N VAL A 454 7.41 27.51 28.39
CA VAL A 454 6.74 26.63 27.43
C VAL A 454 5.52 26.00 28.04
N LYS A 455 4.59 25.58 27.18
CA LYS A 455 3.37 24.86 27.56
C LYS A 455 3.35 23.48 26.90
N LEU A 456 3.07 22.44 27.67
CA LEU A 456 2.87 21.09 27.11
C LEU A 456 1.55 21.02 26.35
N MET A 457 1.61 20.68 25.07
CA MET A 457 0.44 20.61 24.19
C MET A 457 0.01 19.18 23.89
N LYS A 458 0.96 18.25 23.75
CA LYS A 458 0.70 16.83 23.48
C LYS A 458 1.73 15.95 24.18
N TYR A 459 1.31 14.76 24.56
CA TYR A 459 2.19 13.74 25.12
C TYR A 459 3.11 13.15 24.04
N GLY A 460 4.34 12.85 24.44
CA GLY A 460 5.25 11.96 23.71
C GLY A 460 5.03 10.50 24.10
N TRP A 461 5.86 9.62 23.56
CA TRP A 461 5.73 8.17 23.75
C TRP A 461 7.09 7.49 23.92
N THR A 462 7.13 6.53 24.84
CA THR A 462 8.24 5.62 25.07
C THR A 462 7.83 4.19 24.73
N LEU A 463 8.72 3.45 24.09
CA LEU A 463 8.57 2.02 23.83
C LEU A 463 9.66 1.29 24.63
N ASN A 464 9.27 0.44 25.58
CA ASN A 464 10.19 -0.26 26.49
C ASN A 464 11.18 0.70 27.17
N GLY A 465 10.69 1.87 27.61
CA GLY A 465 11.49 2.91 28.26
C GLY A 465 12.35 3.79 27.33
N LYS A 466 12.38 3.52 26.01
CA LYS A 466 13.09 4.34 25.03
C LYS A 466 12.14 5.34 24.37
N ILE A 467 12.51 6.63 24.38
CA ILE A 467 11.70 7.69 23.76
C ILE A 467 11.67 7.48 22.25
N ILE A 468 10.49 7.19 21.71
CA ILE A 468 10.26 7.06 20.27
C ILE A 468 9.64 8.33 19.69
N ILE A 469 8.88 9.08 20.48
CA ILE A 469 8.20 10.32 20.09
C ILE A 469 8.39 11.32 21.23
N ARG A 470 8.92 12.50 20.91
CA ARG A 470 9.12 13.56 21.90
C ARG A 470 7.81 14.31 22.15
N PRO A 471 7.56 14.82 23.37
CA PRO A 471 6.34 15.57 23.65
C PRO A 471 6.32 16.89 22.90
N LEU A 472 5.13 17.34 22.51
CA LEU A 472 4.94 18.62 21.81
C LEU A 472 4.74 19.75 22.80
N ILE A 473 5.53 20.81 22.63
CA ILE A 473 5.44 22.03 23.42
C ILE A 473 5.33 23.26 22.52
N ILE A 474 4.72 24.32 23.07
CA ILE A 474 4.71 25.65 22.46
C ILE A 474 5.41 26.64 23.38
N GLU A 475 6.18 27.55 22.79
CA GLU A 475 6.72 28.70 23.52
C GLU A 475 5.59 29.69 23.83
N LEU A 476 5.49 30.12 25.09
CA LEU A 476 4.61 31.22 25.45
C LEU A 476 5.37 32.53 25.18
N LYS A 477 4.96 33.22 24.12
CA LYS A 477 5.39 34.61 23.90
C LYS A 477 4.92 35.42 25.11
N GLY A 478 5.84 36.07 25.80
CA GLY A 478 5.48 36.95 26.92
C GLY A 478 4.44 37.97 26.45
N GLU A 479 3.22 37.87 26.98
CA GLU A 479 2.33 39.03 26.99
C GLU A 479 2.99 40.09 27.87
N LEU A 480 3.52 41.12 27.22
CA LEU A 480 3.74 42.43 27.84
C LEU A 480 2.48 43.27 27.66
#